data_AF-A0A257TDJ4-F1
#
_entry.id   AF-A0A257TDJ4-F1
#
_cell.length_a   1.000
_cell.length_b   1.000
_cell.length_c   1.000
_cell.angle_alpha   90.00
_cell.angle_beta   90.00
_cell.angle_gamma   90.00
#
_symmetry.space_group_name_H-M   'P 1'
#
loop_
_entity.id
_entity.type
_entity.pdbx_description
1 polymer ?
#
loop_
_entity_poly.entity_id
_entity_poly.type
_entity_poly.pdbx_seq_one_letter_code
_entity_poly.pdbx_strand_id
1 'polypeptide(L)'
;MARFNKKTIENADNDRPVVYTLKRGGDPVYVGIAKRGRVQERLAEHLGEIPATEFSTRSYDTLAEARKAEEAKIKREKPPFNDQHNNG
;
A
#
# COMPACT_ATOMS: atom_id res chain seq x y z
N MET A 1 -5.69 -8.20 -7.54
CA MET A 1 -5.97 -6.76 -7.35
C MET A 1 -7.39 -6.61 -6.87
N ALA A 2 -7.67 -5.55 -6.13
CA ALA A 2 -8.98 -5.33 -5.55
C ALA A 2 -9.36 -3.84 -5.65
N ARG A 3 -10.66 -3.53 -5.70
CA ARG A 3 -11.14 -2.16 -5.82
C ARG A 3 -10.81 -1.37 -4.55
N PHE A 4 -10.25 -0.17 -4.70
CA PHE A 4 -9.90 0.69 -3.57
C PHE A 4 -11.14 1.42 -3.05
N ASN A 5 -11.85 0.75 -2.15
CA ASN A 5 -13.02 1.27 -1.45
C ASN A 5 -13.11 0.62 -0.06
N LYS A 6 -13.91 1.22 0.82
CA LYS A 6 -14.09 0.79 2.21
C LYS A 6 -14.39 -0.71 2.36
N LYS A 7 -15.40 -1.22 1.62
CA LYS A 7 -15.83 -2.63 1.69
C LYS A 7 -14.69 -3.60 1.36
N THR A 8 -13.89 -3.32 0.34
CA THR A 8 -12.79 -4.20 -0.04
C THR A 8 -11.62 -4.09 0.93
N ILE A 9 -11.34 -2.90 1.45
CA ILE A 9 -10.29 -2.65 2.45
C ILE A 9 -10.56 -3.42 3.74
N GLU A 10 -11.81 -3.45 4.22
CA GLU A 10 -12.24 -4.21 5.40
C GLU A 10 -12.04 -5.73 5.26
N ASN A 11 -11.89 -6.24 4.03
CA ASN A 11 -11.62 -7.64 3.75
C ASN A 11 -10.13 -7.92 3.47
N ALA A 12 -9.25 -6.92 3.53
CA ALA A 12 -7.83 -7.12 3.32
C ALA A 12 -7.21 -7.92 4.48
N ASP A 13 -6.30 -8.83 4.14
CA ASP A 13 -5.49 -9.59 5.11
C ASP A 13 -4.79 -8.61 6.07
N ASN A 14 -4.96 -8.86 7.36
CA ASN A 14 -4.46 -8.03 8.44
C ASN A 14 -3.51 -8.80 9.39
N ASP A 15 -3.20 -10.07 9.10
CA ASP A 15 -2.45 -10.94 10.01
C ASP A 15 -0.93 -10.90 9.78
N ARG A 16 -0.49 -10.22 8.73
CA ARG A 16 0.93 -10.11 8.37
C ARG A 16 1.31 -8.67 8.03
N PRO A 17 2.60 -8.30 8.16
CA PRO A 17 3.13 -7.12 7.48
C PRO A 17 2.89 -7.23 5.97
N VAL A 18 2.45 -6.14 5.35
CA VAL A 18 2.24 -6.09 3.91
C VAL A 18 2.89 -4.87 3.29
N VAL A 19 3.33 -5.02 2.05
CA VAL A 19 3.51 -3.90 1.13
C VAL A 19 2.24 -3.79 0.31
N TYR A 20 1.59 -2.64 0.35
CA TYR A 20 0.45 -2.36 -0.51
C TYR A 20 0.84 -1.38 -1.62
N THR A 21 0.09 -1.44 -2.71
CA THR A 21 0.27 -0.54 -3.85
C THR A 21 -1.08 -0.09 -4.31
N LEU A 22 -1.26 1.22 -4.32
CA LEU A 22 -2.44 1.89 -4.82
C LEU A 22 -2.20 2.23 -6.30
N LYS A 23 -3.22 2.01 -7.12
CA LYS A 23 -3.15 2.18 -8.57
C LYS A 23 -4.29 3.01 -9.12
N ARG A 24 -4.04 3.70 -10.23
CA ARG A 24 -5.05 4.38 -11.05
C ARG A 24 -4.88 3.91 -12.50
N GLY A 25 -5.92 3.30 -13.07
CA GLY A 25 -5.86 2.83 -14.47
C GLY A 25 -4.77 1.79 -14.75
N GLY A 26 -4.35 1.02 -13.74
CA GLY A 26 -3.26 0.03 -13.85
C GLY A 26 -1.88 0.55 -13.43
N ASP A 27 -1.68 1.87 -13.38
CA ASP A 27 -0.40 2.50 -13.02
C ASP A 27 -0.25 2.68 -11.50
N PRO A 28 0.93 2.39 -10.93
CA PRO A 28 1.19 2.61 -9.51
C PRO A 28 1.25 4.12 -9.20
N VAL A 29 0.38 4.57 -8.30
CA VAL A 29 0.37 5.97 -7.84
C VAL A 29 0.98 6.14 -6.46
N TYR A 30 0.91 5.10 -5.62
CA TYR A 30 1.48 5.07 -4.28
C TYR A 30 1.84 3.64 -3.87
N VAL A 31 2.92 3.50 -3.11
CA VAL A 31 3.36 2.26 -2.47
C VAL A 31 3.59 2.57 -0.99
N GLY A 32 3.12 1.70 -0.11
CA GLY A 32 3.37 1.87 1.32
C GLY A 32 3.44 0.54 2.03
N ILE A 33 3.84 0.60 3.29
CA ILE A 33 3.89 -0.56 4.19
C ILE A 33 2.83 -0.43 5.27
N ALA A 34 2.27 -1.57 5.66
CA ALA A 34 1.46 -1.68 6.86
C ALA A 34 1.97 -2.81 7.73
N LYS A 35 1.98 -2.59 9.05
CA LYS A 35 2.28 -3.62 10.04
C LYS A 35 1.09 -4.57 10.17
N ARG A 36 1.35 -5.79 10.68
CA ARG A 36 0.29 -6.70 11.14
C ARG A 36 -0.70 -5.94 12.04
N GLY A 37 -1.98 -6.16 11.82
CA GLY A 37 -3.09 -5.53 12.55
C GLY A 37 -3.49 -4.15 12.03
N ARG A 38 -2.70 -3.54 11.14
CA ARG A 38 -2.90 -2.16 10.66
C ARG A 38 -3.09 -2.02 9.15
N VAL A 39 -3.25 -3.12 8.41
CA VAL A 39 -3.39 -3.09 6.95
C VAL A 39 -4.64 -2.33 6.53
N GLN A 40 -5.77 -2.64 7.15
CA GLN A 40 -7.06 -2.05 6.82
C GLN A 40 -7.09 -0.56 7.17
N GLU A 41 -6.59 -0.21 8.36
CA GLU A 41 -6.46 1.18 8.85
C GLU A 41 -5.61 2.02 7.89
N ARG A 42 -4.39 1.57 7.56
CA ARG A 42 -3.49 2.30 6.66
C ARG A 42 -4.06 2.48 5.26
N LEU A 43 -4.73 1.47 4.73
CA LEU A 43 -5.41 1.60 3.43
C LEU A 43 -6.56 2.61 3.50
N ALA A 44 -7.31 2.65 4.61
CA ALA A 44 -8.42 3.57 4.80
C ALA A 44 -7.96 5.03 4.96
N GLU A 45 -6.82 5.28 5.62
CA GLU A 45 -6.21 6.62 5.76
C GLU A 45 -5.95 7.29 4.39
N HIS A 46 -5.65 6.49 3.36
CA HIS A 46 -5.38 7.00 2.01
C HIS A 46 -6.63 7.12 1.14
N LEU A 47 -7.79 6.63 1.61
CA LEU A 47 -9.02 6.65 0.83
C LEU A 47 -9.56 8.09 0.74
N GLY A 48 -9.56 8.66 -0.46
CA GLY A 48 -9.97 10.04 -0.72
C GLY A 48 -8.80 11.03 -0.82
N GLU A 49 -7.66 10.72 -0.19
CA GLU A 49 -6.43 11.52 -0.26
C GLU A 49 -5.60 11.17 -1.50
N ILE A 50 -5.41 9.86 -1.75
CA ILE A 50 -4.67 9.37 -2.91
C ILE A 50 -5.70 8.99 -3.97
N PRO A 51 -5.65 9.57 -5.19
CA PRO A 51 -6.67 9.29 -6.18
C PRO A 51 -6.35 7.95 -6.86
N ALA A 52 -6.58 6.85 -6.15
CA ALA A 52 -6.43 5.49 -6.62
C ALA A 52 -7.80 4.83 -6.80
N THR A 53 -7.91 3.92 -7.74
CA THR A 53 -9.13 3.14 -8.02
C THR A 53 -9.00 1.70 -7.51
N GLU A 54 -7.78 1.23 -7.34
CA GLU A 54 -7.45 -0.16 -7.04
C GLU A 54 -6.27 -0.26 -6.10
N PHE A 55 -6.16 -1.40 -5.41
CA PHE A 55 -4.98 -1.73 -4.63
C PHE A 55 -4.59 -3.21 -4.78
N SER A 56 -3.34 -3.48 -4.45
CA SER A 56 -2.81 -4.83 -4.29
C SER A 56 -1.95 -4.90 -3.04
N THR A 57 -2.01 -6.00 -2.31
CA THR A 57 -1.14 -6.27 -1.16
C THR A 57 -0.21 -7.43 -1.49
N ARG A 58 0.98 -7.42 -0.87
CA ARG A 58 1.88 -8.56 -0.79
C ARG A 58 2.32 -8.69 0.66
N SER A 59 2.00 -9.83 1.27
CA SER A 59 2.37 -10.13 2.66
C SER A 59 3.81 -10.64 2.75
N TYR A 60 4.44 -10.37 3.89
CA TYR A 60 5.81 -10.76 4.22
C TYR A 60 5.83 -11.36 5.63
N ASP A 61 6.87 -12.13 5.95
CA ASP A 61 7.00 -12.76 7.27
C ASP A 61 7.51 -11.75 8.31
N THR A 62 8.33 -10.78 7.86
CA THR A 62 8.86 -9.73 8.75
C THR A 62 8.61 -8.32 8.21
N LEU A 63 8.57 -7.35 9.12
CA LEU A 63 8.48 -5.93 8.75
C LEU A 63 9.74 -5.44 8.01
N ALA A 64 10.91 -6.00 8.33
CA ALA A 64 12.16 -5.64 7.67
C ALA A 64 12.16 -6.02 6.18
N GLU A 65 11.65 -7.21 5.85
CA GLU A 65 11.48 -7.63 4.46
C GLU A 65 10.46 -6.77 3.72
N ALA A 66 9.34 -6.44 4.36
CA ALA A 66 8.33 -5.55 3.79
C ALA A 66 8.92 -4.17 3.47
N ARG A 67 9.72 -3.59 4.38
CA ARG A 67 10.42 -2.30 4.16
C ARG A 67 11.35 -2.36 2.96
N LYS A 68 12.25 -3.35 2.93
CA LYS A 68 13.20 -3.51 1.80
C LYS A 68 12.47 -3.67 0.47
N ALA A 69 11.35 -4.41 0.46
CA ALA A 69 10.57 -4.61 -0.76
C ALA A 69 9.82 -3.35 -1.20
N GLU A 70 9.33 -2.56 -0.26
CA GLU A 70 8.70 -1.26 -0.53
C GLU A 70 9.71 -0.27 -1.12
N GLU A 71 10.86 -0.07 -0.48
CA GLU A 71 11.94 0.79 -0.98
C GLU A 71 12.36 0.41 -2.41
N ALA A 72 12.57 -0.90 -2.64
CA ALA A 72 12.92 -1.41 -3.97
C ALA A 72 11.82 -1.15 -5.01
N LYS A 73 10.55 -1.21 -4.60
CA LYS A 73 9.41 -0.94 -5.47
C LYS A 73 9.26 0.56 -5.76
N ILE A 74 9.40 1.43 -4.75
CA ILE A 74 9.38 2.88 -4.93
C ILE A 74 10.50 3.30 -5.88
N LYS A 75 11.72 2.79 -5.69
CA LYS A 75 12.87 3.10 -6.56
C LYS A 75 12.63 2.69 -8.02
N ARG A 76 11.98 1.54 -8.24
CA ARG A 76 11.73 1.00 -9.59
C ARG A 76 10.55 1.69 -10.28
N GLU A 77 9.42 1.82 -9.59
CA GLU A 77 8.15 2.29 -10.17
C GLU A 77 8.01 3.82 -10.10
N LYS A 78 8.72 4.48 -9.18
CA LYS A 78 8.67 5.92 -8.89
C LYS A 78 7.24 6.48 -8.83
N PRO A 79 6.40 5.98 -7.91
CA PRO A 79 5.01 6.42 -7.84
C PRO A 79 4.93 7.90 -7.44
N PRO A 80 4.12 8.72 -8.14
CA PRO A 80 4.11 10.17 -7.96
C PRO A 80 3.75 10.66 -6.56
N PHE A 81 3.00 9.88 -5.77
CA PHE A 81 2.59 10.28 -4.41
C PHE A 81 3.55 9.80 -3.31
N ASN A 82 4.60 9.04 -3.64
CA ASN A 82 5.58 8.58 -2.65
C ASN A 82 6.56 9.67 -2.22
N ASP A 83 6.92 10.58 -3.13
CA ASP A 83 7.85 11.67 -2.82
C ASP A 83 7.26 12.69 -1.82
N GLN A 84 5.92 12.78 -1.73
CA GLN A 84 5.22 13.66 -0.80
C GLN A 84 5.02 13.09 0.61
N HIS A 85 5.31 11.80 0.84
CA HIS A 85 5.02 11.10 2.10
C HIS A 85 6.26 10.54 2.81
N ASN A 86 7.45 10.98 2.40
CA ASN A 86 8.73 10.51 2.93
C ASN A 86 9.10 11.23 4.24
N ASN A 87 8.29 11.06 5.29
CA ASN A 87 8.74 11.27 6.67
C ASN A 87 9.27 9.94 7.20
N GLY A 88 10.55 9.69 6.93
CA GLY A 88 11.35 8.68 7.63
C GLY A 88 11.53 9.04 9.10
#